data_AF-A0A662SGF8-F1
#
_entry.id   AF-A0A662SGF8-F1
#
_cell.length_a   1.000
_cell.length_b   1.000
_cell.length_c   1.000
_cell.angle_alpha   90.00
_cell.angle_beta   90.00
_cell.angle_gamma   90.00
#
_symmetry.space_group_name_H-M   'P 1'
#
loop_
_entity.id
_entity.type
_entity.pdbx_description
1 polymer ?
#
loop_
_entity_poly.entity_id
_entity_poly.type
_entity_poly.pdbx_seq_one_letter_code
_entity_poly.pdbx_strand_id
1 'polypeptide(L)'
;MNYKLMEDSKTEKFKMDPQDLLYYVVKAIEKMGYKYTISTEGFPGAGLLRIVRIKDIDVKFIIHGFGGDTWLEMGPASKYKELISKFIFELVNILPEKPWNRITRRFWIKRWPILKEIGD
;
A
#
# COMPACT_ATOMS: atom_id res chain seq x y z
N MET A 1 -10.46 0.76 17.45
CA MET A 1 -11.35 0.25 16.39
C MET A 1 -10.48 -0.01 15.16
N ASN A 2 -10.32 -1.27 14.72
CA ASN A 2 -9.61 -1.58 13.49
C ASN A 2 -10.61 -1.43 12.34
N TYR A 3 -10.57 -0.30 11.63
CA TYR A 3 -11.31 -0.15 10.38
C TYR A 3 -10.57 -0.97 9.32
N LYS A 4 -11.10 -2.16 9.01
CA LYS A 4 -10.62 -3.00 7.92
C LYS A 4 -11.70 -3.01 6.84
N LEU A 5 -11.45 -2.35 5.71
CA LEU A 5 -12.41 -2.24 4.61
C LEU A 5 -12.41 -3.50 3.71
N MET A 6 -11.38 -4.33 3.82
CA MET A 6 -11.25 -5.57 3.05
C MET A 6 -10.78 -6.74 3.94
N GLU A 7 -11.56 -7.82 4.03
CA GLU A 7 -11.29 -8.94 4.95
C GLU A 7 -9.95 -9.64 4.74
N ASP A 8 -9.50 -9.85 3.49
CA ASP A 8 -8.19 -10.42 3.15
C ASP A 8 -7.17 -9.36 2.73
N SER A 9 -7.14 -8.22 3.44
CA SER A 9 -6.14 -7.18 3.20
C SER A 9 -4.93 -7.30 4.13
N LYS A 10 -3.78 -6.94 3.56
CA LYS A 10 -2.64 -6.44 4.32
C LYS A 10 -2.78 -4.93 4.43
N THR A 11 -2.78 -4.43 5.66
CA THR A 11 -3.00 -3.01 5.96
C THR A 11 -1.71 -2.38 6.48
N GLU A 12 -1.33 -1.24 5.93
CA GLU A 12 -0.19 -0.45 6.38
C GLU A 12 -0.61 1.00 6.62
N LYS A 13 0.06 1.66 7.57
CA LYS A 13 -0.27 3.00 8.04
C LYS A 13 0.82 4.00 7.61
N PHE A 14 0.41 5.14 7.09
CA PHE A 14 1.29 6.19 6.56
C PHE A 14 0.96 7.56 7.19
N LYS A 15 2.01 8.37 7.40
CA LYS A 15 1.91 9.79 7.76
C LYS A 15 2.11 10.65 6.52
N MET A 16 1.11 10.71 5.67
CA MET A 16 1.14 11.59 4.50
C MET A 16 -0.28 11.83 4.01
N ASP A 17 -0.47 12.82 3.15
CA ASP A 17 -1.78 13.05 2.54
C ASP A 17 -2.20 11.82 1.70
N PRO A 18 -3.48 11.40 1.74
CA PRO A 18 -3.97 10.30 0.92
C PRO A 18 -3.75 10.48 -0.60
N GLN A 19 -3.75 11.71 -1.10
CA GLN A 19 -3.47 12.01 -2.50
C GLN A 19 -2.00 11.83 -2.84
N ASP A 20 -1.10 12.23 -1.94
CA ASP A 20 0.34 11.99 -2.10
C ASP A 20 0.62 10.49 -2.08
N LEU A 21 0.03 9.74 -1.13
CA LEU A 21 0.18 8.29 -1.08
C LEU A 21 -0.33 7.62 -2.37
N LEU A 22 -1.45 8.09 -2.92
CA LEU A 22 -1.99 7.59 -4.19
C LEU A 22 -0.97 7.73 -5.33
N TYR A 23 -0.29 8.87 -5.42
CA TYR A 23 0.77 9.08 -6.41
C TYR A 23 1.88 8.03 -6.31
N TYR A 24 2.39 7.77 -5.10
CA TYR A 24 3.46 6.78 -4.90
C TYR A 24 2.98 5.34 -5.11
N VAL A 25 1.76 5.00 -4.68
CA VAL A 25 1.17 3.68 -4.94
C VAL A 25 1.10 3.42 -6.44
N VAL A 26 0.64 4.40 -7.22
CA VAL A 26 0.58 4.33 -8.67
C VAL A 26 1.98 4.16 -9.27
N LYS A 27 2.95 4.98 -8.85
CA LYS A 27 4.34 4.89 -9.34
C LYS A 27 4.99 3.55 -9.05
N ALA A 28 4.71 2.94 -7.90
CA ALA A 28 5.20 1.60 -7.56
C ALA A 28 4.59 0.53 -8.48
N ILE A 29 3.29 0.60 -8.76
CA ILE A 29 2.59 -0.32 -9.67
C ILE A 29 3.14 -0.17 -11.11
N GLU A 30 3.36 1.06 -11.57
CA GLU A 30 3.98 1.35 -12.87
C GLU A 30 5.37 0.73 -12.98
N LYS A 31 6.21 0.89 -11.94
CA LYS A 31 7.58 0.35 -11.92
C LYS A 31 7.61 -1.18 -11.92
N MET A 32 6.60 -1.82 -11.33
CA MET A 32 6.41 -3.27 -11.41
C MET A 32 5.89 -3.75 -12.78
N GLY A 33 5.60 -2.84 -13.72
CA GLY A 33 5.15 -3.15 -15.07
C GLY A 33 3.65 -3.48 -15.19
N TYR A 34 2.85 -3.15 -14.18
CA TYR A 34 1.42 -3.43 -14.18
C TYR A 34 0.59 -2.25 -14.69
N LYS A 35 -0.43 -2.55 -15.50
CA LYS A 35 -1.47 -1.58 -15.85
C LYS A 35 -2.47 -1.49 -14.70
N TYR A 36 -3.03 -0.31 -14.45
CA TYR A 36 -3.98 -0.10 -13.37
C TYR A 36 -5.17 0.77 -13.80
N THR A 37 -6.17 0.85 -12.93
CA THR A 37 -7.28 1.81 -12.98
C THR A 37 -7.42 2.45 -11.61
N ILE A 38 -7.94 3.68 -11.56
CA ILE A 38 -8.19 4.40 -10.32
C ILE A 38 -9.68 4.74 -10.27
N SER A 39 -10.33 4.51 -9.13
CA SER A 39 -11.64 5.08 -8.82
C SER A 39 -11.59 5.82 -7.49
N THR A 40 -12.57 6.69 -7.27
CA THR A 40 -12.78 7.34 -5.98
C THR A 40 -14.22 7.11 -5.55
N GLU A 41 -14.41 6.64 -4.32
CA GLU A 41 -15.70 6.23 -3.80
C GLU A 41 -15.91 6.85 -2.41
N GLY A 42 -17.13 7.27 -2.08
CA GLY A 42 -17.46 7.79 -0.75
C GLY A 42 -17.73 6.64 0.23
N PHE A 43 -17.22 6.73 1.45
CA PHE A 43 -17.43 5.73 2.49
C PHE A 43 -17.83 6.36 3.83
N PRO A 44 -18.95 5.93 4.43
CA PRO A 44 -19.39 6.41 5.74
C PRO A 44 -18.29 6.25 6.80
N GLY A 45 -17.89 7.34 7.44
CA GLY A 45 -16.87 7.34 8.50
C GLY A 45 -15.41 7.40 8.05
N ALA A 46 -15.08 7.11 6.78
CA ALA A 46 -13.72 7.20 6.23
C ALA A 46 -13.55 8.25 5.11
N GLY A 47 -14.62 8.94 4.74
CA GLY A 47 -14.59 9.97 3.71
C GLY A 47 -14.37 9.38 2.32
N LEU A 48 -13.42 9.94 1.56
CA LEU A 48 -13.12 9.49 0.20
C LEU A 48 -12.10 8.35 0.21
N LEU A 49 -12.50 7.21 -0.34
CA LEU A 49 -11.63 6.08 -0.66
C LEU A 49 -11.04 6.28 -2.05
N ARG A 50 -9.72 6.17 -2.17
CA ARG A 50 -9.04 6.11 -3.47
C ARG A 50 -8.66 4.66 -3.72
N ILE A 51 -9.19 4.07 -4.79
CA ILE A 51 -9.05 2.65 -5.06
C ILE A 51 -8.26 2.47 -6.35
N VAL A 52 -7.08 1.85 -6.24
CA VAL A 52 -6.26 1.44 -7.38
C VAL A 52 -6.46 -0.04 -7.61
N ARG A 53 -6.88 -0.44 -8.82
CA ARG A 53 -7.05 -1.85 -9.22
C ARG A 53 -6.03 -2.18 -10.29
N ILE A 54 -5.27 -3.24 -10.12
CA ILE A 54 -4.40 -3.75 -11.20
C ILE A 54 -5.30 -4.38 -12.27
N LYS A 55 -5.02 -4.13 -13.55
CA LYS A 55 -5.77 -4.75 -14.66
C LYS A 55 -5.41 -6.22 -14.78
N ASP A 56 -6.36 -7.02 -15.26
CA ASP A 56 -6.18 -8.44 -15.60
C ASP A 56 -5.89 -9.37 -14.41
N ILE A 57 -5.77 -8.83 -13.19
CA ILE A 57 -5.70 -9.60 -11.94
C ILE A 57 -6.56 -8.95 -10.87
N ASP A 58 -7.15 -9.77 -10.00
CA ASP A 58 -8.01 -9.31 -8.92
C ASP A 58 -7.18 -8.82 -7.74
N VAL A 59 -6.43 -7.72 -7.92
CA VAL A 59 -5.66 -7.06 -6.85
C VAL A 59 -6.08 -5.61 -6.76
N LYS A 60 -6.39 -5.16 -5.54
CA LYS A 60 -6.78 -3.78 -5.24
C LYS A 60 -5.98 -3.20 -4.07
N PHE A 61 -5.79 -1.89 -4.17
CA PHE A 61 -5.14 -1.03 -3.19
C PHE A 61 -6.16 0.04 -2.81
N ILE A 62 -6.56 0.08 -1.55
CA ILE A 62 -7.52 1.06 -1.04
C ILE A 62 -6.77 2.02 -0.13
N ILE A 63 -6.85 3.32 -0.45
CA ILE A 63 -6.23 4.40 0.31
C ILE A 63 -7.34 5.23 0.93
N HIS A 64 -7.26 5.44 2.24
CA HIS A 64 -8.25 6.23 2.96
C HIS A 64 -7.65 6.98 4.14
N GLY A 65 -8.25 8.11 4.47
CA GLY A 65 -7.87 8.92 5.62
C GLY A 65 -8.82 8.68 6.79
N PHE A 66 -8.29 8.35 7.96
CA PHE A 66 -9.09 8.20 9.18
C PHE A 66 -8.32 8.67 10.40
N GLY A 67 -8.94 9.54 11.20
CA GLY A 67 -8.36 10.02 12.47
C GLY A 67 -7.05 10.80 12.32
N GLY A 68 -6.86 11.49 11.19
CA GLY A 68 -5.62 12.24 10.88
C GLY A 68 -4.46 11.39 10.38
N ASP A 69 -4.67 10.08 10.18
CA ASP A 69 -3.70 9.18 9.56
C ASP A 69 -4.23 8.64 8.23
N THR A 70 -3.30 8.22 7.36
CA THR A 70 -3.61 7.61 6.07
C THR A 70 -3.32 6.12 6.11
N TRP A 71 -4.23 5.33 5.57
CA TRP A 71 -4.17 3.87 5.55
C TRP A 71 -4.11 3.37 4.11
N LEU A 72 -3.35 2.30 3.91
CA LEU A 72 -3.27 1.56 2.66
C LEU A 72 -3.63 0.09 2.93
N GLU A 73 -4.73 -0.36 2.34
CA GLU A 73 -5.16 -1.76 2.37
C GLU A 73 -4.88 -2.41 1.01
N MET A 74 -4.14 -3.52 1.02
CA MET A 74 -3.68 -4.22 -0.18
C MET A 74 -4.20 -5.65 -0.15
N GLY A 75 -4.89 -6.10 -1.20
CA GLY A 75 -5.44 -7.46 -1.20
C GLY A 75 -6.05 -7.89 -2.52
N PRO A 76 -6.42 -9.19 -2.62
CA PRO A 76 -6.39 -10.19 -1.56
C PRO A 76 -4.96 -10.69 -1.24
N ALA A 77 -4.58 -10.64 0.04
CA ALA A 77 -3.22 -10.89 0.52
C ALA A 77 -2.84 -12.37 0.53
N SER A 78 -3.80 -13.26 0.77
CA SER A 78 -3.58 -14.70 0.76
C SER A 78 -3.15 -15.21 -0.62
N LYS A 79 -3.81 -14.73 -1.68
CA LYS A 79 -3.59 -15.15 -3.06
C LYS A 79 -2.40 -14.48 -3.73
N TYR A 80 -2.11 -13.22 -3.40
CA TYR A 80 -1.11 -12.40 -4.09
C TYR A 80 0.06 -11.96 -3.20
N LYS A 81 0.46 -12.81 -2.25
CA LYS A 81 1.49 -12.52 -1.24
C LYS A 81 2.83 -12.05 -1.84
N GLU A 82 3.28 -12.68 -2.92
CA GLU A 82 4.53 -12.30 -3.60
C GLU A 82 4.44 -10.95 -4.28
N LEU A 83 3.36 -10.72 -5.03
CA LEU A 83 3.09 -9.44 -5.70
C LEU A 83 3.01 -8.30 -4.68
N ILE A 84 2.25 -8.47 -3.60
CA ILE A 84 2.14 -7.46 -2.54
C ILE A 84 3.49 -7.23 -1.84
N SER A 85 4.31 -8.27 -1.70
CA SER A 85 5.66 -8.13 -1.13
C SER A 85 6.58 -7.31 -2.05
N LYS A 86 6.58 -7.58 -3.36
CA LYS A 86 7.31 -6.80 -4.37
C LYS A 86 6.83 -5.36 -4.43
N PHE A 87 5.50 -5.16 -4.38
CA PHE A 87 4.90 -3.84 -4.34
C PHE A 87 5.37 -3.00 -3.15
N ILE A 88 5.38 -3.57 -1.94
CA ILE A 88 5.82 -2.83 -0.75
C ILE A 88 7.29 -2.42 -0.89
N PHE A 89 8.13 -3.30 -1.46
CA PHE A 89 9.52 -2.97 -1.73
C PHE A 89 9.64 -1.78 -2.69
N GLU A 90 8.95 -1.83 -3.84
CA GLU A 90 8.98 -0.73 -4.81
C GLU A 90 8.44 0.57 -4.24
N LEU A 91 7.31 0.51 -3.51
CA LEU A 91 6.72 1.67 -2.85
C LEU A 91 7.71 2.32 -1.90
N VAL A 92 8.39 1.53 -1.07
CA VAL A 92 9.35 2.05 -0.10
C VAL A 92 10.58 2.66 -0.76
N ASN A 93 11.05 2.11 -1.88
CA ASN A 93 12.20 2.63 -2.62
C ASN A 93 11.95 3.98 -3.30
N ILE A 94 10.69 4.30 -3.62
CA ILE A 94 10.33 5.54 -4.32
C ILE A 94 9.72 6.61 -3.41
N LEU A 95 9.38 6.25 -2.17
CA LEU A 95 8.95 7.23 -1.18
C LEU A 95 10.11 8.20 -0.87
N PRO A 96 9.83 9.51 -0.74
CA PRO A 96 10.87 10.52 -0.55
C PRO A 96 11.65 10.25 0.74
N GLU A 97 12.96 10.54 0.72
CA GLU A 97 13.83 10.27 1.87
C GLU A 97 13.43 11.11 3.11
N LYS A 98 12.71 10.45 4.05
CA LYS A 98 12.20 10.83 5.40
C LYS A 98 10.72 11.27 5.43
N PRO A 99 9.83 10.63 6.25
CA PRO A 99 10.06 10.04 7.58
C PRO A 99 9.75 8.54 7.69
N TRP A 100 10.81 7.76 7.89
CA TRP A 100 10.82 6.31 8.16
C TRP A 100 10.31 5.90 9.55
N ASN A 101 9.53 6.72 10.26
CA ASN A 101 9.18 6.41 11.66
C ASN A 101 7.84 5.69 11.88
N ARG A 102 7.09 5.26 10.83
CA ARG A 102 5.78 4.62 11.07
C ARG A 102 5.36 3.40 10.24
N ILE A 103 6.20 2.85 9.36
CA ILE A 103 6.11 1.39 9.09
C ILE A 103 6.82 0.74 10.27
N THR A 104 6.12 -0.04 11.10
CA THR A 104 6.65 -0.46 12.41
C THR A 104 8.06 -1.04 12.28
N ARG A 105 8.99 -0.66 13.16
CA ARG A 105 10.36 -1.19 13.22
C ARG A 105 10.42 -2.73 13.12
N ARG A 106 9.40 -3.42 13.63
CA ARG A 106 9.21 -4.87 13.49
C ARG A 106 9.01 -5.35 12.05
N PHE A 107 8.29 -4.60 11.22
CA PHE A 107 8.09 -4.92 9.80
C PHE A 107 9.42 -4.91 9.05
N TRP A 108 10.21 -3.86 9.26
CA TRP A 108 11.55 -3.72 8.71
C TRP A 108 12.50 -4.82 9.18
N ILE A 109 12.58 -5.07 10.48
CA ILE A 109 13.42 -6.14 11.04
C ILE A 109 13.04 -7.52 10.45
N LYS A 110 11.75 -7.80 10.27
CA LYS A 110 11.28 -9.09 9.71
C LYS A 110 11.57 -9.24 8.22
N ARG A 111 11.63 -8.14 7.47
CA ARG A 111 11.86 -8.16 6.01
C ARG A 111 13.32 -7.93 5.64
N TRP A 112 14.15 -7.38 6.54
CA TRP A 112 15.57 -7.11 6.31
C TRP A 112 16.38 -8.28 5.74
N PRO A 113 16.22 -9.54 6.21
CA PRO A 113 16.96 -10.68 5.62
C PRO A 113 16.60 -10.92 4.14
N ILE A 114 15.30 -10.87 3.81
CA ILE A 114 14.79 -11.03 2.43
C ILE A 114 15.25 -9.87 1.55
N LEU A 115 15.34 -8.66 2.11
CA LEU A 115 15.80 -7.47 1.40
C LEU A 115 17.31 -7.51 1.11
N LYS A 116 18.11 -8.18 1.96
CA LYS A 116 19.56 -8.30 1.78
C LYS A 116 19.94 -9.31 0.70
N GLU A 117 19.18 -10.39 0.56
CA GLU A 117 19.47 -11.47 -0.41
C GLU A 117 19.13 -11.14 -1.87
N ILE A 118 18.38 -10.06 -2.13
CA ILE A 118 17.92 -9.66 -3.47
C ILE A 118 18.70 -8.43 -3.98
N GLY A 119 19.54 -7.82 -3.13
CA GLY A 119 20.37 -6.66 -3.46
C GLY A 119 21.83 -6.99 -3.83
N ASP A 120 22.21 -8.27 -3.75
CA ASP A 120 23.46 -8.85 -4.30
C ASP A 120 23.14 -9.64 -5.57
#